data_AF-A0A2D4F912-F1
#
_entry.id   AF-A0A2D4F912-F1
#
_cell.length_a   1.000
_cell.length_b   1.000
_cell.length_c   1.000
_cell.angle_alpha   90.00
_cell.angle_beta   90.00
_cell.angle_gamma   90.00
#
_symmetry.space_group_name_H-M   'P 1'
#
loop_
_entity.id
_entity.type
_entity.pdbx_description
1 polymer ?
#
loop_
_entity_poly.entity_id
_entity_poly.type
_entity_poly.pdbx_seq_one_letter_code
_entity_poly.pdbx_strand_id
1 'polypeptide(L)'
;GGGRAPLAPTPYNYDRRLGELGGGTQASQRLLAYSDALFSIIATVMILPVAHTKIHSDEKLGESVQQLLATKIAVYLMTFLIVTVAWAAHVRLFQVVELIDDVLALANLACMMSITFLPYTFSLMASFPNQPFGLFMFSSCTVIIGVIQVMIVLYGFRHSYLLNHQIQESENKAFYKYHILKIILRGPTLSFLAAIFSFFFFPLSYMFLGLIVIFPLLSHLTKWFRSRILGQEEELPVDYFTSYLKEPLSKERVETFSDGVYAIVATLLILDICEDNVPDNNVVKEKYSGHLAEALREFGSSFLAYFGSFVTIGLLWFVHHSLFLQVTKATRLMTLLNTLSLAFIGGLPLAYQLTSEFAEKSYNEIEAIQISCVTIFFASIFQFSIWIAALFHEVETLHPFARYGGKEHAFMFAKLSLYPCVSLAVFCLTCVMSELSTTIFHLTQIIIPFAFLVLRIFVRIGLMMLNYIMSLARSKSNVLEEEEAACLSPADVLS
;
A
#
# COMPACT_ATOMS: atom_id res chain seq x y z
N GLY A 1 56.84 11.96 -2.70
CA GLY A 1 55.71 11.03 -2.60
C GLY A 1 54.99 11.29 -1.29
N GLY A 2 53.67 11.48 -1.34
CA GLY A 2 52.86 11.73 -0.16
C GLY A 2 51.55 12.46 -0.50
N GLY A 3 50.71 11.87 -1.34
CA GLY A 3 49.37 12.39 -1.61
C GLY A 3 48.44 12.11 -0.43
N ARG A 4 47.94 13.16 0.23
CA ARG A 4 46.84 13.05 1.20
C ARG A 4 45.54 12.74 0.45
N ALA A 5 44.89 11.65 0.82
CA ALA A 5 43.54 11.33 0.40
C ALA A 5 42.54 12.39 0.93
N PRO A 6 41.49 12.75 0.18
CA PRO A 6 40.45 13.64 0.69
C PRO A 6 39.64 12.94 1.77
N LEU A 7 39.56 13.58 2.94
CA LEU A 7 38.74 13.14 4.08
C LEU A 7 37.25 13.16 3.70
N ALA A 8 36.54 12.06 3.92
CA ALA A 8 35.08 12.02 3.84
C ALA A 8 34.47 12.99 4.86
N PRO A 9 33.42 13.76 4.50
CA PRO A 9 32.84 14.74 5.40
C PRO A 9 32.12 14.05 6.56
N THR A 10 32.47 14.44 7.78
CA THR A 10 31.75 14.07 9.00
C THR A 10 30.43 14.85 9.09
N PRO A 11 29.37 14.28 9.70
CA PRO A 11 28.04 14.91 9.77
C PRO A 11 28.05 16.31 10.40
N TYR A 12 29.02 16.61 11.27
CA TYR A 12 29.19 17.92 11.91
C TYR A 12 29.57 19.06 10.96
N ASN A 13 30.15 18.75 9.78
CA ASN A 13 30.51 19.75 8.77
C ASN A 13 29.34 20.08 7.82
N TYR A 14 28.25 19.30 7.85
CA TYR A 14 27.07 19.51 7.00
C TYR A 14 26.22 20.68 7.52
N ASP A 15 25.89 20.65 8.80
CA ASP A 15 25.08 21.69 9.47
C ASP A 15 25.79 23.06 9.48
N ARG A 16 27.12 23.08 9.54
CA ARG A 16 27.89 24.32 9.50
C ARG A 16 27.91 24.98 8.12
N ARG A 17 27.86 24.19 7.02
CA ARG A 17 27.71 24.71 5.65
C ARG A 17 26.29 25.21 5.37
N LEU A 18 25.26 24.58 5.93
CA LEU A 18 23.88 25.06 5.90
C LEU A 18 23.72 26.44 6.58
N GLY A 19 24.55 26.76 7.57
CA GLY A 19 24.62 28.09 8.17
C GLY A 19 25.40 29.13 7.36
N GLU A 20 26.26 28.71 6.42
CA GLU A 20 27.07 29.59 5.56
C GLU A 20 26.42 29.88 4.19
N LEU A 21 25.53 29.01 3.72
CA LEU A 21 24.62 29.29 2.60
C LEU A 21 23.42 30.08 3.13
N GLY A 22 23.31 31.35 2.73
CA GLY A 22 22.44 32.38 3.32
C GLY A 22 21.03 31.92 3.76
N GLY A 23 20.53 32.57 4.84
CA GLY A 23 19.38 32.17 5.66
C GLY A 23 17.98 32.08 5.03
N GLY A 24 17.86 31.54 3.82
CA GLY A 24 16.59 31.23 3.14
C GLY A 24 16.42 29.76 2.70
N THR A 25 17.42 28.89 2.91
CA THR A 25 17.31 27.45 2.56
C THR A 25 16.99 26.60 3.78
N GLN A 26 15.95 25.77 3.69
CA GLN A 26 15.49 24.89 4.78
C GLN A 26 15.66 23.41 4.42
N ALA A 27 15.81 22.57 5.44
CA ALA A 27 15.78 21.11 5.30
C ALA A 27 14.40 20.65 4.80
N SER A 28 14.39 19.81 3.76
CA SER A 28 13.19 19.39 3.04
C SER A 28 12.25 18.47 3.82
N GLN A 29 12.72 17.80 4.86
CA GLN A 29 12.02 16.71 5.57
C GLN A 29 10.58 17.04 5.97
N ARG A 30 10.34 18.19 6.62
CA ARG A 30 8.99 18.56 7.08
C ARG A 30 8.03 18.78 5.90
N LEU A 31 8.50 19.40 4.82
CA LEU A 31 7.69 19.62 3.61
C LEU A 31 7.36 18.28 2.94
N LEU A 32 8.30 17.34 2.92
CA LEU A 32 8.08 16.01 2.35
C LEU A 32 7.07 15.19 3.17
N ALA A 33 7.19 15.21 4.51
CA ALA A 33 6.23 14.56 5.39
C ALA A 33 4.82 15.17 5.25
N TYR A 34 4.72 16.50 5.12
CA TYR A 34 3.45 17.18 4.83
C TYR A 34 2.84 16.74 3.49
N SER A 35 3.65 16.68 2.43
CA SER A 35 3.18 16.21 1.12
C SER A 35 2.76 14.74 1.17
N ASP A 36 3.50 13.86 1.85
CA ASP A 36 3.16 12.43 1.97
C ASP A 36 1.84 12.21 2.73
N ALA A 37 1.62 12.97 3.80
CA ALA A 37 0.36 12.98 4.53
C ALA A 37 -0.80 13.43 3.64
N LEU A 38 -0.63 14.50 2.86
CA LEU A 38 -1.68 14.94 1.93
C LEU A 38 -1.95 13.91 0.82
N PHE A 39 -0.92 13.35 0.20
CA PHE A 39 -1.10 12.33 -0.84
C PHE A 39 -1.83 11.09 -0.32
N SER A 40 -1.49 10.62 0.88
CA SER A 40 -2.14 9.46 1.50
C SER A 40 -3.60 9.74 1.87
N ILE A 41 -3.90 10.92 2.42
CA ILE A 41 -5.29 11.37 2.64
C ILE A 41 -6.08 11.37 1.34
N ILE A 42 -5.56 12.06 0.31
CA ILE A 42 -6.24 12.24 -0.96
C ILE A 42 -6.46 10.92 -1.70
N ALA A 43 -5.48 10.01 -1.68
CA ALA A 43 -5.64 8.67 -2.26
C ALA A 43 -6.76 7.89 -1.54
N THR A 44 -6.82 7.97 -0.21
CA THR A 44 -7.75 7.17 0.59
C THR A 44 -9.19 7.68 0.53
N VAL A 45 -9.41 9.00 0.60
CA VAL A 45 -10.77 9.59 0.57
C VAL A 45 -11.52 9.35 -0.75
N MET A 46 -10.82 8.93 -1.81
CA MET A 46 -11.46 8.51 -3.06
C MET A 46 -12.35 7.27 -2.90
N ILE A 47 -12.29 6.56 -1.77
CA ILE A 47 -13.24 5.48 -1.46
C ILE A 47 -14.65 6.01 -1.15
N LEU A 48 -14.79 7.24 -0.66
CA LEU A 48 -16.06 7.78 -0.15
C LEU A 48 -17.22 7.73 -1.17
N PRO A 49 -17.06 8.12 -2.45
CA PRO A 49 -18.16 8.01 -3.42
C PRO A 49 -18.59 6.56 -3.74
N VAL A 50 -17.73 5.59 -3.43
CA VAL A 50 -18.05 4.16 -3.55
C VAL A 50 -18.79 3.70 -2.31
N ALA A 51 -18.27 4.02 -1.12
CA ALA A 51 -18.86 3.73 0.18
C ALA A 51 -20.30 4.26 0.30
N HIS A 52 -20.53 5.54 -0.03
CA HIS A 52 -21.85 6.18 0.08
C HIS A 52 -22.85 5.78 -1.04
N THR A 53 -22.60 4.68 -1.75
CA THR A 53 -23.57 4.17 -2.73
C THR A 53 -24.73 3.53 -1.97
N LYS A 54 -25.85 4.25 -1.82
CA LYS A 54 -27.05 3.72 -1.15
C LYS A 54 -27.60 2.50 -1.89
N ILE A 55 -27.56 1.34 -1.25
CA ILE A 55 -28.18 0.11 -1.75
C ILE A 55 -29.38 -0.17 -0.83
N HIS A 56 -30.60 -0.10 -1.36
CA HIS A 56 -31.78 -0.29 -0.53
C HIS A 56 -31.87 -1.77 -0.11
N SER A 57 -32.15 -2.03 1.19
CA SER A 57 -32.21 -3.37 1.79
C SER A 57 -33.21 -4.33 1.13
N ASP A 58 -34.22 -3.78 0.45
CA ASP A 58 -35.31 -4.54 -0.19
C ASP A 58 -34.97 -4.96 -1.64
N GLU A 59 -33.88 -4.44 -2.21
CA GLU A 59 -33.36 -4.88 -3.50
C GLU A 59 -32.27 -5.94 -3.28
N LYS A 60 -32.44 -7.12 -3.87
CA LYS A 60 -31.31 -8.04 -4.06
C LYS A 60 -30.19 -7.27 -4.78
N LEU A 61 -28.93 -7.59 -4.50
CA LEU A 61 -27.81 -7.14 -5.32
C LEU A 61 -27.98 -7.75 -6.73
N GLY A 62 -28.86 -7.14 -7.53
CA GLY A 62 -29.12 -7.56 -8.90
C GLY A 62 -27.87 -7.33 -9.73
N GLU A 63 -27.79 -8.01 -10.88
CA GLU A 63 -26.65 -7.89 -11.81
C GLU A 63 -26.32 -6.43 -12.13
N SER A 64 -27.32 -5.54 -12.18
CA SER A 64 -27.15 -4.10 -12.42
C SER A 64 -26.47 -3.35 -11.26
N VAL A 65 -26.85 -3.61 -10.01
CA VAL A 65 -26.25 -2.98 -8.81
C VAL A 65 -24.83 -3.50 -8.61
N GLN A 66 -24.63 -4.80 -8.82
CA GLN A 66 -23.31 -5.43 -8.77
C GLN A 66 -22.37 -4.85 -9.83
N GLN A 67 -22.85 -4.67 -11.07
CA GLN A 67 -22.05 -4.09 -12.16
C GLN A 67 -21.72 -2.62 -11.89
N LEU A 68 -22.64 -1.85 -11.32
CA LEU A 68 -22.40 -0.46 -10.92
C LEU A 68 -21.34 -0.38 -9.81
N LEU A 69 -21.49 -1.19 -8.76
CA LEU A 69 -20.55 -1.23 -7.63
C LEU A 69 -19.16 -1.67 -8.10
N ALA A 70 -19.07 -2.72 -8.92
CA ALA A 70 -17.81 -3.17 -9.51
C ALA A 70 -17.13 -2.09 -10.35
N THR A 71 -17.91 -1.34 -11.14
CA THR A 71 -17.40 -0.21 -11.93
C THR A 71 -16.85 0.89 -11.02
N LYS A 72 -17.59 1.26 -9.97
CA LYS A 72 -17.14 2.27 -8.98
C LYS A 72 -15.87 1.82 -8.24
N ILE A 73 -15.78 0.56 -7.82
CA ILE A 73 -14.59 -0.02 -7.19
C ILE A 73 -13.39 0.02 -8.15
N ALA A 74 -13.57 -0.36 -9.42
CA ALA A 74 -12.50 -0.31 -10.41
C ALA A 74 -11.99 1.12 -10.64
N VAL A 75 -12.91 2.08 -10.69
CA VAL A 75 -12.62 3.52 -10.82
C VAL A 75 -11.91 4.06 -9.58
N TYR A 76 -12.30 3.65 -8.38
CA TYR A 76 -11.55 3.92 -7.14
C TYR A 76 -10.11 3.37 -7.20
N LEU A 77 -9.93 2.08 -7.53
CA LEU A 77 -8.60 1.47 -7.61
C LEU A 77 -7.71 2.19 -8.63
N MET A 78 -8.26 2.50 -9.80
CA MET A 78 -7.53 3.26 -10.83
C MET A 78 -7.08 4.62 -10.31
N THR A 79 -7.95 5.37 -9.63
CA THR A 79 -7.63 6.71 -9.15
C THR A 79 -6.68 6.72 -7.96
N PHE A 80 -6.82 5.79 -7.02
CA PHE A 80 -5.83 5.54 -5.96
C PHE A 80 -4.43 5.31 -6.55
N LEU A 81 -4.34 4.47 -7.60
CA LEU A 81 -3.09 4.17 -8.27
C LEU A 81 -2.52 5.39 -9.04
N ILE A 82 -3.36 6.20 -9.67
CA ILE A 82 -2.94 7.45 -10.32
C ILE A 82 -2.32 8.42 -9.30
N VAL A 83 -2.97 8.62 -8.15
CA VAL A 83 -2.45 9.47 -7.07
C VAL A 83 -1.13 8.92 -6.55
N THR A 84 -1.01 7.60 -6.38
CA THR A 84 0.24 6.97 -5.93
C THR A 84 1.37 7.10 -6.95
N VAL A 85 1.07 7.04 -8.26
CA VAL A 85 2.05 7.31 -9.32
C VAL A 85 2.51 8.77 -9.28
N ALA A 86 1.60 9.72 -9.05
CA ALA A 86 1.93 11.13 -8.88
C ALA A 86 2.79 11.38 -7.63
N TRP A 87 2.48 10.70 -6.52
CA TRP A 87 3.29 10.70 -5.30
C TRP A 87 4.69 10.14 -5.56
N ALA A 88 4.83 9.00 -6.24
CA ALA A 88 6.13 8.42 -6.56
C ALA A 88 6.96 9.33 -7.50
N ALA A 89 6.31 10.09 -8.39
CA ALA A 89 6.97 11.12 -9.19
C ALA A 89 7.45 12.30 -8.33
N HIS A 90 6.64 12.73 -7.36
CA HIS A 90 6.99 13.75 -6.37
C HIS A 90 8.16 13.32 -5.47
N VAL A 91 8.17 12.08 -4.97
CA VAL A 91 9.30 11.53 -4.21
C VAL A 91 10.59 11.61 -5.03
N ARG A 92 10.55 11.15 -6.30
CA ARG A 92 11.71 11.21 -7.20
C ARG A 92 12.19 12.63 -7.50
N LEU A 93 11.27 13.58 -7.57
CA LEU A 93 11.58 15.00 -7.76
C LEU A 93 12.40 15.54 -6.58
N PHE A 94 11.97 15.26 -5.36
CA PHE A 94 12.62 15.74 -4.14
C PHE A 94 13.77 14.86 -3.64
N GLN A 95 14.05 13.72 -4.28
CA GLN A 95 15.34 13.04 -4.15
C GLN A 95 16.45 13.81 -4.88
N VAL A 96 16.10 14.57 -5.91
CA VAL A 96 17.03 15.36 -6.73
C VAL A 96 17.21 16.77 -6.16
N VAL A 97 16.12 17.36 -5.67
CA VAL A 97 16.12 18.68 -5.03
C VAL A 97 16.25 18.51 -3.52
N GLU A 98 17.45 18.70 -3.00
CA GLU A 98 17.79 18.44 -1.61
C GLU A 98 17.42 19.61 -0.69
N LEU A 99 17.75 20.83 -1.13
CA LEU A 99 17.48 22.07 -0.41
C LEU A 99 16.23 22.77 -0.96
N ILE A 100 15.47 23.38 -0.07
CA ILE A 100 14.22 24.08 -0.42
C ILE A 100 14.35 25.56 -0.08
N ASP A 101 13.97 26.41 -1.04
CA ASP A 101 13.73 27.84 -0.85
C ASP A 101 12.23 28.17 -0.81
N ASP A 102 11.88 29.41 -0.47
CA ASP A 102 10.49 29.83 -0.33
C ASP A 102 9.68 29.69 -1.64
N VAL A 103 10.32 29.93 -2.79
CA VAL A 103 9.67 29.82 -4.11
C VAL A 103 9.29 28.36 -4.39
N LEU A 104 10.20 27.43 -4.13
CA LEU A 104 9.95 26.00 -4.27
C LEU A 104 8.91 25.51 -3.27
N ALA A 105 8.94 26.00 -2.03
CA ALA A 105 7.93 25.69 -1.04
C ALA A 105 6.52 26.14 -1.49
N LEU A 106 6.40 27.36 -2.03
CA LEU A 106 5.14 27.87 -2.59
C LEU A 106 4.69 27.09 -3.83
N ALA A 107 5.61 26.70 -4.72
CA ALA A 107 5.30 25.85 -5.87
C ALA A 107 4.83 24.45 -5.43
N ASN A 108 5.45 23.88 -4.39
CA ASN A 108 4.97 22.63 -3.79
C ASN A 108 3.58 22.81 -3.18
N LEU A 109 3.31 23.93 -2.49
CA LEU A 109 1.99 24.20 -1.93
C LEU A 109 0.92 24.33 -3.03
N ALA A 110 1.23 24.99 -4.15
CA ALA A 110 0.35 25.06 -5.31
C ALA A 110 0.11 23.67 -5.94
N CYS A 111 1.14 22.81 -5.96
CA CYS A 111 1.01 21.41 -6.37
C CYS A 111 0.06 20.65 -5.43
N MET A 112 0.24 20.79 -4.12
CA MET A 112 -0.62 20.16 -3.10
C MET A 112 -2.07 20.64 -3.20
N MET A 113 -2.30 21.95 -3.38
CA MET A 113 -3.62 22.52 -3.60
C MET A 113 -4.31 21.89 -4.82
N SER A 114 -3.57 21.72 -5.92
CA SER A 114 -4.11 21.07 -7.14
C SER A 114 -4.46 19.61 -6.88
N ILE A 115 -3.60 18.86 -6.15
CA ILE A 115 -3.86 17.47 -5.77
C ILE A 115 -5.10 17.35 -4.88
N THR A 116 -5.31 18.27 -3.93
CA THR A 116 -6.48 18.25 -3.05
C THR A 116 -7.82 18.45 -3.77
N PHE A 117 -7.80 18.93 -5.02
CA PHE A 117 -8.99 19.06 -5.85
C PHE A 117 -9.37 17.76 -6.57
N LEU A 118 -8.48 16.76 -6.61
CA LEU A 118 -8.73 15.49 -7.30
C LEU A 118 -9.97 14.73 -6.76
N PRO A 119 -10.20 14.60 -5.43
CA PRO A 119 -11.40 13.90 -4.92
C PRO A 119 -12.71 14.52 -5.39
N TYR A 120 -12.78 15.85 -5.54
CA TYR A 120 -13.95 16.52 -6.08
C TYR A 120 -14.17 16.14 -7.56
N THR A 121 -13.14 16.23 -8.38
CA THR A 121 -13.24 15.84 -9.80
C THR A 121 -13.59 14.36 -9.97
N PHE A 122 -13.10 13.50 -9.07
CA PHE A 122 -13.44 12.10 -9.02
C PHE A 122 -14.91 11.87 -8.63
N SER A 123 -15.40 12.54 -7.59
CA SER A 123 -16.80 12.47 -7.18
C SER A 123 -17.74 12.87 -8.31
N LEU A 124 -17.39 13.92 -9.07
CA LEU A 124 -18.13 14.34 -10.26
C LEU A 124 -18.12 13.27 -11.37
N MET A 125 -16.95 12.68 -11.64
CA MET A 125 -16.80 11.59 -12.62
C MET A 125 -17.58 10.33 -12.22
N ALA A 126 -17.57 9.97 -10.93
CA ALA A 126 -18.25 8.79 -10.41
C ALA A 126 -19.78 8.95 -10.32
N SER A 127 -20.26 10.17 -10.06
CA SER A 127 -21.70 10.49 -9.99
C SER A 127 -22.34 10.62 -11.37
N PHE A 128 -21.58 11.09 -12.36
CA PHE A 128 -22.06 11.28 -13.74
C PHE A 128 -21.15 10.57 -14.76
N PRO A 129 -21.08 9.22 -14.75
CA PRO A 129 -20.14 8.46 -15.57
C PRO A 129 -20.39 8.61 -17.09
N ASN A 130 -21.64 8.92 -17.48
CA ASN A 130 -22.04 9.13 -18.86
C ASN A 130 -21.76 10.57 -19.36
N GLN A 131 -21.35 11.48 -18.48
CA GLN A 131 -21.05 12.87 -18.82
C GLN A 131 -19.53 13.07 -18.99
N PRO A 132 -19.06 13.62 -20.10
CA PRO A 132 -17.62 13.72 -20.39
C PRO A 132 -16.91 14.72 -19.48
N PHE A 133 -17.68 15.64 -18.88
CA PHE A 133 -17.16 16.77 -18.12
C PHE A 133 -16.39 16.36 -16.86
N GLY A 134 -16.84 15.32 -16.13
CA GLY A 134 -16.14 14.84 -14.94
C GLY A 134 -14.74 14.29 -15.27
N LEU A 135 -14.65 13.49 -16.33
CA LEU A 135 -13.41 12.92 -16.85
C LEU A 135 -12.46 14.00 -17.40
N PHE A 136 -13.00 14.99 -18.09
CA PHE A 136 -12.25 16.16 -18.56
C PHE A 136 -11.65 16.95 -17.39
N MET A 137 -12.44 17.24 -16.34
CA MET A 137 -11.98 17.98 -15.16
C MET A 137 -10.89 17.22 -14.40
N PHE A 138 -11.08 15.91 -14.20
CA PHE A 138 -10.07 15.05 -13.58
C PHE A 138 -8.75 15.07 -14.37
N SER A 139 -8.83 14.85 -15.68
CA SER A 139 -7.66 14.83 -16.57
C SER A 139 -6.97 16.20 -16.68
N SER A 140 -7.73 17.29 -16.62
CA SER A 140 -7.17 18.65 -16.62
C SER A 140 -6.44 18.95 -15.32
N CYS A 141 -6.98 18.51 -14.19
CA CYS A 141 -6.36 18.65 -12.88
C CYS A 141 -4.99 17.93 -12.83
N THR A 142 -4.91 16.69 -13.35
CA THR A 142 -3.64 15.95 -13.41
C THR A 142 -2.62 16.59 -14.36
N VAL A 143 -3.06 17.22 -15.45
CA VAL A 143 -2.18 18.03 -16.33
C VAL A 143 -1.61 19.23 -15.56
N ILE A 144 -2.43 19.97 -14.81
CA ILE A 144 -1.99 21.11 -14.00
C ILE A 144 -0.93 20.68 -12.98
N ILE A 145 -1.17 19.59 -12.25
CA ILE A 145 -0.20 19.00 -11.30
C ILE A 145 1.13 18.71 -12.02
N GLY A 146 1.04 18.08 -13.20
CA GLY A 146 2.18 17.83 -14.07
C GLY A 146 2.99 19.06 -14.44
N VAL A 147 2.30 20.12 -14.89
CA VAL A 147 2.93 21.39 -15.27
C VAL A 147 3.65 22.01 -14.08
N ILE A 148 3.03 22.01 -12.88
CA ILE A 148 3.66 22.54 -11.67
C ILE A 148 4.92 21.73 -11.32
N GLN A 149 4.87 20.40 -11.38
CA GLN A 149 6.05 19.55 -11.15
C GLN A 149 7.16 19.81 -12.17
N VAL A 150 6.82 20.03 -13.45
CA VAL A 150 7.79 20.43 -14.47
C VAL A 150 8.42 21.78 -14.15
N MET A 151 7.63 22.77 -13.72
CA MET A 151 8.15 24.08 -13.33
C MET A 151 9.13 23.97 -12.15
N ILE A 152 8.84 23.11 -11.19
CA ILE A 152 9.74 22.81 -10.07
C ILE A 152 11.08 22.24 -10.57
N VAL A 153 11.05 21.26 -11.48
CA VAL A 153 12.28 20.71 -12.09
C VAL A 153 13.08 21.81 -12.78
N LEU A 154 12.43 22.59 -13.64
CA LEU A 154 13.09 23.66 -14.39
C LEU A 154 13.73 24.70 -13.47
N TYR A 155 13.07 25.04 -12.37
CA TYR A 155 13.58 25.95 -11.35
C TYR A 155 14.78 25.37 -10.60
N GLY A 156 14.69 24.12 -10.13
CA GLY A 156 15.79 23.44 -9.43
C GLY A 156 17.04 23.30 -10.30
N PHE A 157 16.89 22.99 -11.60
CA PHE A 157 18.03 22.93 -12.53
C PHE A 157 18.58 24.31 -12.94
N ARG A 158 17.79 25.38 -12.82
CA ARG A 158 18.29 26.76 -13.00
C ARG A 158 19.13 27.20 -11.79
N HIS A 159 18.77 26.77 -10.58
CA HIS A 159 19.47 27.10 -9.34
C HIS A 159 20.23 25.89 -8.81
N SER A 160 21.42 25.63 -9.38
CA SER A 160 22.17 24.40 -9.12
C SER A 160 22.59 24.16 -7.67
N TYR A 161 22.53 25.18 -6.80
CA TYR A 161 22.81 25.04 -5.37
C TYR A 161 21.68 24.33 -4.60
N LEU A 162 20.47 24.23 -5.17
CA LEU A 162 19.34 23.51 -4.56
C LEU A 162 19.38 22.00 -4.81
N LEU A 163 20.17 21.57 -5.80
CA LEU A 163 20.29 20.18 -6.20
C LEU A 163 21.22 19.43 -5.24
N ASN A 164 21.01 18.12 -5.15
CA ASN A 164 21.93 17.24 -4.43
C ASN A 164 23.38 17.41 -4.95
N HIS A 165 24.34 17.44 -4.02
CA HIS A 165 25.78 17.57 -4.29
C HIS A 165 26.28 16.61 -5.38
N GLN A 166 25.78 15.38 -5.41
CA GLN A 166 26.16 14.37 -6.42
C GLN A 166 25.78 14.79 -7.85
N ILE A 167 24.67 15.51 -8.01
CA ILE A 167 24.18 16.00 -9.30
C ILE A 167 24.87 17.32 -9.63
N GLN A 168 25.20 18.13 -8.62
CA GLN A 168 25.91 19.38 -8.80
C GLN A 168 27.32 19.18 -9.41
N GLU A 169 28.03 18.12 -9.01
CA GLU A 169 29.39 17.80 -9.50
C GLU A 169 29.41 17.01 -10.81
N SER A 170 28.27 16.52 -11.27
CA SER A 170 28.19 15.70 -12.47
C SER A 170 28.42 16.48 -13.77
N GLU A 171 29.17 15.91 -14.72
CA GLU A 171 29.49 16.56 -16.01
C GLU A 171 28.26 16.69 -16.93
N ASN A 172 27.24 15.82 -16.77
CA ASN A 172 26.10 15.68 -17.69
C ASN A 172 24.75 16.20 -17.13
N LYS A 173 24.72 17.41 -16.54
CA LYS A 173 23.49 18.03 -15.99
C LYS A 173 22.30 18.06 -16.95
N ALA A 174 22.54 18.27 -18.25
CA ALA A 174 21.49 18.33 -19.27
C ALA A 174 20.81 16.97 -19.49
N PHE A 175 21.58 15.88 -19.43
CA PHE A 175 21.04 14.52 -19.52
C PHE A 175 20.12 14.21 -18.34
N TYR A 176 20.52 14.59 -17.13
CA TYR A 176 19.72 14.37 -15.92
C TYR A 176 18.42 15.16 -15.91
N LYS A 177 18.49 16.44 -16.32
CA LYS A 177 17.30 17.28 -16.52
C LYS A 177 16.31 16.62 -17.48
N TYR A 178 16.78 16.16 -18.65
CA TYR A 178 15.92 15.54 -19.64
C TYR A 178 15.31 14.22 -19.15
N HIS A 179 16.08 13.40 -18.42
CA HIS A 179 15.59 12.14 -17.89
C HIS A 179 14.47 12.32 -16.86
N ILE A 180 14.66 13.21 -15.88
CA ILE A 180 13.64 13.51 -14.85
C ILE A 180 12.41 14.12 -15.49
N LEU A 181 12.60 15.07 -16.42
CA LEU A 181 11.51 15.69 -17.16
C LEU A 181 10.71 14.63 -17.92
N LYS A 182 11.37 13.67 -18.57
CA LYS A 182 10.70 12.57 -19.27
C LYS A 182 9.89 11.67 -18.33
N ILE A 183 10.36 11.41 -17.11
CA ILE A 183 9.59 10.64 -16.12
C ILE A 183 8.33 11.40 -15.70
N ILE A 184 8.47 12.68 -15.35
CA ILE A 184 7.37 13.51 -14.84
C ILE A 184 6.37 13.84 -15.95
N LEU A 185 6.82 14.08 -17.18
CA LEU A 185 5.96 14.50 -18.30
C LEU A 185 5.08 13.37 -18.86
N ARG A 186 5.44 12.10 -18.65
CA ARG A 186 4.66 10.94 -19.13
C ARG A 186 3.20 10.96 -18.67
N GLY A 187 2.96 11.07 -17.36
CA GLY A 187 1.60 11.10 -16.81
C GLY A 187 0.75 12.24 -17.39
N PRO A 188 1.23 13.50 -17.31
CA PRO A 188 0.54 14.66 -17.88
C PRO A 188 0.28 14.56 -19.37
N THR A 189 1.19 14.00 -20.17
CA THR A 189 0.93 13.80 -21.61
C THR A 189 -0.21 12.82 -21.88
N LEU A 190 -0.28 11.72 -21.12
CA LEU A 190 -1.37 10.75 -21.21
C LEU A 190 -2.68 11.35 -20.68
N SER A 191 -2.63 12.12 -19.60
CA SER A 191 -3.81 12.85 -19.09
C SER A 191 -4.30 13.92 -20.04
N PHE A 192 -3.41 14.63 -20.74
CA PHE A 192 -3.80 15.60 -21.75
C PHE A 192 -4.53 14.92 -22.93
N LEU A 193 -4.01 13.77 -23.39
CA LEU A 193 -4.72 12.95 -24.37
C LEU A 193 -6.08 12.47 -23.85
N ALA A 194 -6.14 12.00 -22.59
CA ALA A 194 -7.39 11.61 -21.95
C ALA A 194 -8.40 12.77 -21.90
N ALA A 195 -7.96 14.00 -21.59
CA ALA A 195 -8.80 15.20 -21.58
C ALA A 195 -9.36 15.51 -22.97
N ILE A 196 -8.54 15.44 -24.03
CA ILE A 196 -9.00 15.64 -25.41
C ILE A 196 -10.05 14.59 -25.78
N PHE A 197 -9.73 13.31 -25.58
CA PHE A 197 -10.60 12.21 -25.99
C PHE A 197 -11.86 12.06 -25.12
N SER A 198 -11.93 12.71 -23.96
CA SER A 198 -13.11 12.66 -23.09
C SER A 198 -14.40 13.12 -23.81
N PHE A 199 -14.32 14.10 -24.72
CA PHE A 199 -15.47 14.59 -25.48
C PHE A 199 -15.78 13.80 -26.76
N PHE A 200 -14.81 13.03 -27.26
CA PHE A 200 -14.95 12.29 -28.53
C PHE A 200 -15.31 10.81 -28.30
N PHE A 201 -14.60 10.15 -27.37
CA PHE A 201 -14.73 8.70 -27.16
C PHE A 201 -14.26 8.29 -25.75
N PHE A 202 -15.24 8.12 -24.86
CA PHE A 202 -15.05 7.81 -23.43
C PHE A 202 -14.13 6.60 -23.16
N PRO A 203 -14.30 5.45 -23.83
CA PRO A 203 -13.49 4.27 -23.53
C PRO A 203 -11.99 4.50 -23.74
N LEU A 204 -11.62 5.31 -24.74
CA LEU A 204 -10.23 5.62 -25.03
C LEU A 204 -9.62 6.58 -24.01
N SER A 205 -10.41 7.50 -23.45
CA SER A 205 -9.96 8.35 -22.35
C SER A 205 -9.64 7.52 -21.09
N TYR A 206 -10.52 6.58 -20.72
CA TYR A 206 -10.23 5.61 -19.64
C TYR A 206 -9.03 4.73 -19.96
N MET A 207 -8.84 4.32 -21.21
CA MET A 207 -7.65 3.57 -21.64
C MET A 207 -6.36 4.37 -21.40
N PHE A 208 -6.33 5.67 -21.74
CA PHE A 208 -5.18 6.53 -21.47
C PHE A 208 -4.90 6.68 -19.97
N LEU A 209 -5.94 6.85 -19.14
CA LEU A 209 -5.77 6.85 -17.68
C LEU A 209 -5.25 5.51 -17.15
N GLY A 210 -5.77 4.39 -17.66
CA GLY A 210 -5.27 3.05 -17.35
C GLY A 210 -3.81 2.88 -17.74
N LEU A 211 -3.37 3.44 -18.87
CA LEU A 211 -1.96 3.40 -19.29
C LEU A 211 -1.02 4.13 -18.33
N ILE A 212 -1.48 5.18 -17.64
CA ILE A 212 -0.69 5.86 -16.59
C ILE A 212 -0.32 4.88 -15.48
N VAL A 213 -1.24 3.98 -15.12
CA VAL A 213 -1.06 2.95 -14.08
C VAL A 213 -0.28 1.75 -14.61
N ILE A 214 -0.63 1.27 -15.81
CA ILE A 214 -0.06 0.05 -16.39
C ILE A 214 1.40 0.26 -16.82
N PHE A 215 1.77 1.43 -17.35
CA PHE A 215 3.11 1.61 -17.92
C PHE A 215 4.23 1.46 -16.87
N PRO A 216 4.17 2.07 -15.67
CA PRO A 216 5.08 1.76 -14.59
C PRO A 216 5.04 0.26 -14.23
N LEU A 217 3.86 -0.31 -14.02
CA LEU A 217 3.65 -1.70 -13.61
C LEU A 217 4.32 -2.70 -14.58
N LEU A 218 4.05 -2.54 -15.88
CA LEU A 218 4.54 -3.40 -16.95
C LEU A 218 6.06 -3.25 -17.11
N SER A 219 6.57 -2.02 -17.03
CA SER A 219 8.02 -1.77 -17.09
C SER A 219 8.79 -2.39 -15.91
N HIS A 220 8.13 -2.55 -14.76
CA HIS A 220 8.71 -3.21 -13.59
C HIS A 220 8.64 -4.74 -13.70
N LEU A 221 7.48 -5.29 -14.07
CA LEU A 221 7.29 -6.73 -14.26
C LEU A 221 8.24 -7.28 -15.34
N THR A 222 8.28 -6.62 -16.51
CA THR A 222 9.16 -7.04 -17.61
C THR A 222 10.63 -7.03 -17.21
N LYS A 223 11.10 -6.02 -16.47
CA LYS A 223 12.49 -5.97 -15.97
C LYS A 223 12.78 -7.06 -14.95
N TRP A 224 11.87 -7.30 -14.01
CA TRP A 224 12.01 -8.36 -13.02
C TRP A 224 12.02 -9.75 -13.65
N PHE A 225 11.11 -10.00 -14.61
CA PHE A 225 11.08 -11.26 -15.36
C PHE A 225 12.33 -11.44 -16.21
N ARG A 226 12.81 -10.37 -16.87
CA ARG A 226 14.00 -10.40 -17.71
C ARG A 226 15.28 -10.65 -16.91
N SER A 227 15.44 -9.99 -15.75
CA SER A 227 16.59 -10.25 -14.87
C SER A 227 16.58 -11.68 -14.33
N ARG A 228 15.39 -12.24 -14.07
CA ARG A 228 15.24 -13.59 -13.52
C ARG A 228 15.40 -14.70 -14.56
N ILE A 229 14.90 -14.51 -15.78
CA ILE A 229 14.90 -15.55 -16.83
C ILE A 229 16.18 -15.50 -17.66
N LEU A 230 16.66 -14.30 -18.02
CA LEU A 230 17.75 -14.15 -18.99
C LEU A 230 19.13 -14.02 -18.35
N GLY A 231 19.23 -13.78 -17.03
CA GLY A 231 20.50 -13.55 -16.34
C GLY A 231 21.33 -12.39 -16.91
N GLN A 232 20.75 -11.60 -17.82
CA GLN A 232 21.44 -10.55 -18.56
C GLN A 232 21.17 -9.24 -17.82
N GLU A 233 22.12 -8.82 -16.98
CA GLU A 233 22.22 -7.42 -16.60
C GLU A 233 22.46 -6.62 -17.88
N GLU A 234 21.51 -5.77 -18.27
CA GLU A 234 21.69 -4.83 -19.36
C GLU A 234 22.82 -3.88 -18.97
N GLU A 235 24.05 -4.18 -19.40
CA GLU A 235 25.16 -3.24 -19.52
C GLU A 235 24.79 -2.18 -20.57
N LEU A 236 23.88 -1.28 -20.22
CA LEU A 236 23.74 0.00 -20.91
C LEU A 236 24.88 0.89 -20.39
N PRO A 237 25.83 1.31 -21.24
CA PRO A 237 26.99 2.07 -20.79
C PRO A 237 26.61 3.53 -20.57
N VAL A 238 25.85 3.86 -19.51
CA VAL A 238 25.72 5.26 -19.03
C VAL A 238 25.45 5.31 -17.52
N ASP A 239 26.43 5.89 -16.83
CA ASP A 239 26.44 6.59 -15.54
C ASP A 239 25.75 5.99 -14.31
N TYR A 240 26.53 5.95 -13.24
CA TYR A 240 26.19 5.81 -11.81
C TYR A 240 24.83 6.45 -11.40
N PHE A 241 24.43 7.56 -12.02
CA PHE A 241 23.13 8.21 -11.75
C PHE A 241 21.91 7.45 -12.30
N THR A 242 22.04 6.68 -13.39
CA THR A 242 20.96 5.77 -13.80
C THR A 242 20.72 4.75 -12.70
N SER A 243 21.76 4.38 -11.93
CA SER A 243 21.67 3.58 -10.70
C SER A 243 20.99 4.34 -9.54
N TYR A 244 21.30 5.64 -9.38
CA TYR A 244 20.70 6.53 -8.37
C TYR A 244 19.20 6.80 -8.62
N LEU A 245 18.77 7.09 -9.86
CA LEU A 245 17.35 7.11 -10.22
C LEU A 245 16.73 5.70 -10.30
N LYS A 246 17.56 4.65 -10.40
CA LYS A 246 17.16 3.25 -10.19
C LYS A 246 17.00 2.92 -8.70
N GLU A 247 17.46 3.79 -7.78
CA GLU A 247 17.36 3.51 -6.36
C GLU A 247 15.90 3.31 -5.93
N PRO A 248 15.69 2.42 -4.95
CA PRO A 248 14.40 2.26 -4.31
C PRO A 248 13.88 3.59 -3.75
N LEU A 249 12.55 3.71 -3.67
CA LEU A 249 11.94 4.83 -2.96
C LEU A 249 12.44 4.83 -1.51
N SER A 250 12.59 6.03 -0.93
CA SER A 250 13.00 6.14 0.47
C SER A 250 12.02 5.37 1.35
N LYS A 251 12.57 4.48 2.21
CA LYS A 251 11.80 3.66 3.15
C LYS A 251 10.89 4.53 4.01
N GLU A 252 11.42 5.64 4.55
CA GLU A 252 10.69 6.58 5.40
C GLU A 252 9.48 7.20 4.69
N ARG A 253 9.63 7.52 3.39
CA ARG A 253 8.52 8.07 2.58
C ARG A 253 7.42 7.03 2.38
N VAL A 254 7.80 5.77 2.12
CA VAL A 254 6.86 4.65 1.97
C VAL A 254 6.14 4.34 3.29
N GLU A 255 6.84 4.41 4.42
CA GLU A 255 6.26 4.26 5.76
C GLU A 255 5.27 5.39 6.05
N THR A 256 5.67 6.65 5.85
CA THR A 256 4.82 7.83 6.11
C THR A 256 3.55 7.81 5.26
N PHE A 257 3.65 7.45 3.98
CA PHE A 257 2.48 7.30 3.10
C PHE A 257 1.57 6.15 3.57
N SER A 258 2.15 4.99 3.92
CA SER A 258 1.39 3.85 4.45
C SER A 258 0.64 4.20 5.73
N ASP A 259 1.31 4.82 6.69
CA ASP A 259 0.74 5.24 7.98
C ASP A 259 -0.42 6.21 7.79
N GLY A 260 -0.30 7.15 6.85
CA GLY A 260 -1.38 8.06 6.49
C GLY A 260 -2.62 7.34 5.94
N VAL A 261 -2.45 6.33 5.09
CA VAL A 261 -3.58 5.52 4.59
C VAL A 261 -4.28 4.78 5.73
N TYR A 262 -3.52 4.10 6.59
CA TYR A 262 -4.09 3.39 7.74
C TYR A 262 -4.85 4.31 8.70
N ALA A 263 -4.27 5.48 9.00
CA ALA A 263 -4.90 6.47 9.88
C ALA A 263 -6.22 6.99 9.30
N ILE A 264 -6.26 7.28 7.99
CA ILE A 264 -7.49 7.77 7.35
C ILE A 264 -8.54 6.69 7.25
N VAL A 265 -8.16 5.45 6.93
CA VAL A 265 -9.10 4.32 6.95
C VAL A 265 -9.73 4.19 8.34
N ALA A 266 -8.95 4.18 9.42
CA ALA A 266 -9.48 4.13 10.78
C ALA A 266 -10.37 5.33 11.14
N THR A 267 -10.04 6.52 10.62
CA THR A 267 -10.83 7.75 10.82
C THR A 267 -12.17 7.68 10.10
N LEU A 268 -12.21 7.14 8.88
CA LEU A 268 -13.46 6.96 8.12
C LEU A 268 -14.43 6.02 8.84
N LEU A 269 -13.93 4.96 9.50
CA LEU A 269 -14.77 4.05 10.27
C LEU A 269 -15.46 4.73 11.46
N ILE A 270 -14.74 5.58 12.20
CA ILE A 270 -15.36 6.27 13.35
C ILE A 270 -16.30 7.39 12.90
N LEU A 271 -16.01 8.05 11.77
CA LEU A 271 -16.90 9.08 11.22
C LEU A 271 -18.25 8.49 10.82
N ASP A 272 -18.26 7.29 10.20
CA ASP A 272 -19.49 6.56 9.85
C ASP A 272 -20.36 6.30 11.09
N ILE A 273 -19.77 5.79 12.18
CA ILE A 273 -20.46 5.62 13.47
C ILE A 273 -20.95 6.94 14.05
N CYS A 274 -20.16 8.02 13.95
CA CYS A 274 -20.54 9.33 14.48
C CYS A 274 -21.70 9.98 13.70
N GLU A 275 -21.87 9.63 12.43
CA GLU A 275 -22.96 10.15 11.59
C GLU A 275 -24.26 9.36 11.81
N ASP A 276 -24.20 8.02 11.85
CA ASP A 276 -25.41 7.18 11.83
C ASP A 276 -25.89 6.68 13.21
N ASN A 277 -25.01 6.58 14.21
CA ASN A 277 -25.33 5.95 15.51
C ASN A 277 -25.53 6.95 16.66
N VAL A 278 -25.85 8.22 16.34
CA VAL A 278 -26.20 9.25 17.32
C VAL A 278 -27.72 9.49 17.27
N PRO A 279 -28.50 9.10 18.30
CA PRO A 279 -29.95 9.21 18.24
C PRO A 279 -30.41 10.66 18.38
N ASP A 280 -31.38 11.05 17.57
CA ASP A 280 -32.02 12.37 17.66
C ASP A 280 -32.75 12.55 18.99
N ASN A 281 -32.66 13.77 19.56
CA ASN A 281 -33.30 14.10 20.83
C ASN A 281 -34.82 13.83 20.83
N ASN A 282 -35.47 14.10 19.69
CA ASN A 282 -36.91 13.86 19.52
C ASN A 282 -37.22 12.36 19.55
N VAL A 283 -36.41 11.55 18.87
CA VAL A 283 -36.55 10.08 18.85
C VAL A 283 -36.34 9.50 20.25
N VAL A 284 -35.35 10.00 21.01
CA VAL A 284 -35.11 9.57 22.40
C VAL A 284 -36.32 9.87 23.30
N LYS A 285 -36.92 11.06 23.15
CA LYS A 285 -38.10 11.45 23.93
C LYS A 285 -39.35 10.65 23.56
N GLU A 286 -39.61 10.46 22.27
CA GLU A 286 -40.83 9.81 21.80
C GLU A 286 -40.78 8.28 21.92
N LYS A 287 -39.69 7.64 21.47
CA LYS A 287 -39.58 6.17 21.40
C LYS A 287 -39.10 5.55 22.72
N TYR A 288 -38.24 6.25 23.47
CA TYR A 288 -37.60 5.70 24.69
C TYR A 288 -37.95 6.48 25.96
N SER A 289 -38.98 7.33 25.92
CA SER A 289 -39.44 8.12 27.07
C SER A 289 -38.34 8.97 27.73
N GLY A 290 -37.35 9.43 26.94
CA GLY A 290 -36.21 10.20 27.43
C GLY A 290 -35.03 9.37 27.98
N HIS A 291 -35.10 8.04 27.96
CA HIS A 291 -34.02 7.17 28.43
C HIS A 291 -32.97 6.93 27.33
N LEU A 292 -31.93 7.77 27.31
CA LEU A 292 -30.84 7.66 26.34
C LEU A 292 -30.12 6.30 26.36
N ALA A 293 -29.96 5.68 27.55
CA ALA A 293 -29.27 4.40 27.67
C ALA A 293 -29.97 3.26 26.91
N GLU A 294 -31.30 3.31 26.83
CA GLU A 294 -32.08 2.30 26.09
C GLU A 294 -31.96 2.51 24.59
N ALA A 295 -31.98 3.77 24.14
CA ALA A 295 -31.71 4.13 22.75
C ALA A 295 -30.30 3.68 22.31
N LEU A 296 -29.28 3.89 23.13
CA LEU A 296 -27.91 3.49 22.84
C LEU A 296 -27.71 1.97 22.79
N ARG A 297 -28.55 1.21 23.49
CA ARG A 297 -28.46 -0.26 23.48
C ARG A 297 -28.84 -0.85 22.12
N GLU A 298 -29.65 -0.15 21.33
CA GLU A 298 -30.02 -0.55 19.96
C GLU A 298 -28.81 -0.51 19.01
N PHE A 299 -27.84 0.38 19.26
CA PHE A 299 -26.61 0.51 18.47
C PHE A 299 -25.46 -0.40 18.95
N GLY A 300 -25.71 -1.29 19.92
CA GLY A 300 -24.66 -2.12 20.52
C GLY A 300 -23.91 -3.01 19.53
N SER A 301 -24.60 -3.56 18.53
CA SER A 301 -24.00 -4.37 17.46
C SER A 301 -23.08 -3.54 16.56
N SER A 302 -23.50 -2.32 16.17
CA SER A 302 -22.70 -1.39 15.38
C SER A 302 -21.41 -1.00 16.11
N PHE A 303 -21.47 -0.73 17.42
CA PHE A 303 -20.25 -0.46 18.20
C PHE A 303 -19.29 -1.66 18.23
N LEU A 304 -19.81 -2.88 18.38
CA LEU A 304 -18.99 -4.09 18.34
C LEU A 304 -18.33 -4.30 16.96
N ALA A 305 -19.09 -4.08 15.89
CA ALA A 305 -18.60 -4.15 14.51
C ALA A 305 -17.49 -3.10 14.25
N TYR A 306 -17.66 -1.88 14.76
CA TYR A 306 -16.64 -0.85 14.74
C TYR A 306 -15.34 -1.31 15.41
N PHE A 307 -15.42 -1.81 16.65
CA PHE A 307 -14.23 -2.28 17.36
C PHE A 307 -13.53 -3.45 16.64
N GLY A 308 -14.28 -4.41 16.12
CA GLY A 308 -13.73 -5.52 15.33
C GLY A 308 -12.99 -5.04 14.08
N SER A 309 -13.56 -4.04 13.39
CA SER A 309 -12.99 -3.49 12.17
C SER A 309 -11.77 -2.60 12.44
N PHE A 310 -11.83 -1.77 13.48
CA PHE A 310 -10.68 -0.99 13.95
C PHE A 310 -9.50 -1.88 14.32
N VAL A 311 -9.77 -2.97 15.06
CA VAL A 311 -8.72 -3.94 15.42
C VAL A 311 -8.17 -4.64 14.18
N THR A 312 -9.00 -4.98 13.20
CA THR A 312 -8.54 -5.56 11.93
C THR A 312 -7.55 -4.63 11.22
N ILE A 313 -7.88 -3.35 11.08
CA ILE A 313 -7.02 -2.33 10.47
C ILE A 313 -5.72 -2.17 11.27
N GLY A 314 -5.82 -2.04 12.60
CA GLY A 314 -4.67 -1.89 13.49
C GLY A 314 -3.72 -3.08 13.46
N LEU A 315 -4.23 -4.31 13.31
CA LEU A 315 -3.42 -5.51 13.17
C LEU A 315 -2.78 -5.62 11.79
N LEU A 316 -3.47 -5.23 10.71
CA LEU A 316 -2.86 -5.12 9.38
C LEU A 316 -1.72 -4.07 9.37
N TRP A 317 -1.94 -2.93 10.02
CA TRP A 317 -0.89 -1.94 10.24
C TRP A 317 0.28 -2.51 11.06
N PHE A 318 -0.01 -3.24 12.14
CA PHE A 318 1.03 -3.87 12.97
C PHE A 318 1.87 -4.89 12.19
N VAL A 319 1.24 -5.66 11.30
CA VAL A 319 1.92 -6.61 10.40
C VAL A 319 2.83 -5.85 9.43
N HIS A 320 2.32 -4.79 8.80
CA HIS A 320 3.08 -3.92 7.90
C HIS A 320 4.26 -3.25 8.60
N HIS A 321 4.04 -2.62 9.76
CA HIS A 321 5.07 -2.00 10.58
C HIS A 321 6.16 -3.02 10.97
N SER A 322 5.75 -4.21 11.43
CA SER A 322 6.68 -5.29 11.76
C SER A 322 7.53 -5.73 10.57
N LEU A 323 6.93 -5.77 9.37
CA LEU A 323 7.62 -6.10 8.12
C LEU A 323 8.66 -5.03 7.76
N PHE A 324 8.25 -3.76 7.74
CA PHE A 324 9.14 -2.67 7.36
C PHE A 324 10.25 -2.41 8.38
N LEU A 325 10.07 -2.74 9.66
CA LEU A 325 11.17 -2.77 10.64
C LEU A 325 12.29 -3.76 10.24
N GLN A 326 11.96 -4.89 9.61
CA GLN A 326 12.96 -5.87 9.15
C GLN A 326 13.55 -5.53 7.79
N VAL A 327 12.89 -4.67 7.01
CA VAL A 327 13.35 -4.23 5.70
C VAL A 327 14.43 -3.15 5.84
N THR A 328 15.60 -3.40 5.27
CA THR A 328 16.70 -2.43 5.17
C THR A 328 16.57 -1.55 3.94
N LYS A 329 16.13 -2.13 2.81
CA LYS A 329 16.05 -1.45 1.51
C LYS A 329 14.76 -1.82 0.78
N ALA A 330 13.90 -0.83 0.52
CA ALA A 330 12.57 -1.03 -0.05
C ALA A 330 12.58 -1.11 -1.59
N THR A 331 12.80 -2.30 -2.16
CA THR A 331 12.89 -2.44 -3.63
C THR A 331 11.64 -1.95 -4.38
N ARG A 332 11.78 -1.70 -5.69
CA ARG A 332 10.67 -1.25 -6.55
C ARG A 332 9.49 -2.22 -6.57
N LEU A 333 9.77 -3.53 -6.60
CA LEU A 333 8.73 -4.55 -6.53
C LEU A 333 8.00 -4.50 -5.18
N MET A 334 8.74 -4.34 -4.08
CA MET A 334 8.15 -4.19 -2.75
C MET A 334 7.28 -2.94 -2.67
N THR A 335 7.69 -1.82 -3.26
CA THR A 335 6.88 -0.59 -3.25
C THR A 335 5.61 -0.72 -4.11
N LEU A 336 5.69 -1.43 -5.23
CA LEU A 336 4.51 -1.75 -6.04
C LEU A 336 3.52 -2.62 -5.25
N LEU A 337 4.01 -3.70 -4.64
CA LEU A 337 3.18 -4.58 -3.82
C LEU A 337 2.61 -3.83 -2.60
N ASN A 338 3.38 -2.91 -2.01
CA ASN A 338 2.90 -2.01 -0.97
C ASN A 338 1.75 -1.13 -1.46
N THR A 339 1.90 -0.53 -2.64
CA THR A 339 0.86 0.30 -3.27
C THR A 339 -0.43 -0.49 -3.49
N LEU A 340 -0.32 -1.73 -3.98
CA LEU A 340 -1.46 -2.63 -4.15
C LEU A 340 -2.11 -2.98 -2.80
N SER A 341 -1.31 -3.33 -1.80
CA SER A 341 -1.79 -3.58 -0.43
C SER A 341 -2.59 -2.39 0.11
N LEU A 342 -2.02 -1.18 0.01
CA LEU A 342 -2.66 0.06 0.48
C LEU A 342 -3.96 0.38 -0.27
N ALA A 343 -4.04 0.10 -1.57
CA ALA A 343 -5.26 0.30 -2.34
C ALA A 343 -6.43 -0.57 -1.82
N PHE A 344 -6.14 -1.82 -1.42
CA PHE A 344 -7.13 -2.70 -0.79
C PHE A 344 -7.41 -2.31 0.68
N ILE A 345 -6.41 -1.85 1.43
CA ILE A 345 -6.61 -1.31 2.79
C ILE A 345 -7.54 -0.10 2.75
N GLY A 346 -7.35 0.81 1.78
CA GLY A 346 -8.23 1.94 1.54
C GLY A 346 -9.68 1.57 1.21
N GLY A 347 -9.93 0.33 0.77
CA GLY A 347 -11.26 -0.24 0.53
C GLY A 347 -11.92 -0.86 1.76
N LEU A 348 -11.23 -0.98 2.90
CA LEU A 348 -11.81 -1.54 4.12
C LEU A 348 -13.03 -0.78 4.67
N PRO A 349 -13.16 0.57 4.56
CA PRO A 349 -14.37 1.27 4.97
C PRO A 349 -15.61 0.80 4.21
N LEU A 350 -15.48 0.50 2.91
CA LEU A 350 -16.58 -0.07 2.11
C LEU A 350 -16.94 -1.47 2.62
N ALA A 351 -15.94 -2.32 2.88
CA ALA A 351 -16.18 -3.66 3.42
C ALA A 351 -16.91 -3.59 4.77
N TYR A 352 -16.51 -2.66 5.64
CA TYR A 352 -17.16 -2.43 6.93
C TYR A 352 -18.62 -1.99 6.76
N GLN A 353 -18.86 -0.95 5.96
CA GLN A 353 -20.19 -0.40 5.74
C GLN A 353 -21.15 -1.46 5.17
N LEU A 354 -20.71 -2.23 4.17
CA LEU A 354 -21.51 -3.34 3.62
C LEU A 354 -21.84 -4.38 4.70
N THR A 355 -20.86 -4.77 5.53
CA THR A 355 -21.12 -5.76 6.59
C THR A 355 -21.96 -5.22 7.75
N SER A 356 -21.97 -3.89 7.97
CA SER A 356 -22.76 -3.23 9.00
C SER A 356 -24.20 -2.97 8.55
N GLU A 357 -24.39 -2.50 7.32
CA GLU A 357 -25.70 -2.18 6.73
C GLU A 357 -26.50 -3.44 6.40
N PHE A 358 -25.84 -4.51 5.91
CA PHE A 358 -26.49 -5.80 5.62
C PHE A 358 -26.48 -6.78 6.81
N ALA A 359 -26.22 -6.30 8.02
CA ALA A 359 -26.18 -7.14 9.22
C ALA A 359 -27.58 -7.66 9.62
N GLU A 360 -27.66 -8.97 9.89
CA GLU A 360 -28.82 -9.74 10.34
C GLU A 360 -30.07 -9.66 9.44
N LYS A 361 -30.35 -10.75 8.71
CA LYS A 361 -31.59 -11.05 7.96
C LYS A 361 -31.79 -10.31 6.64
N SER A 362 -30.74 -9.70 6.09
CA SER A 362 -30.76 -9.21 4.70
C SER A 362 -30.45 -10.34 3.70
N TYR A 363 -31.03 -10.26 2.50
CA TYR A 363 -30.74 -11.20 1.41
C TYR A 363 -29.26 -11.19 0.96
N ASN A 364 -28.54 -10.08 1.19
CA ASN A 364 -27.19 -9.86 0.65
C ASN A 364 -26.05 -10.03 1.69
N GLU A 365 -26.36 -10.59 2.87
CA GLU A 365 -25.40 -10.72 3.98
C GLU A 365 -24.14 -11.52 3.60
N ILE A 366 -24.30 -12.63 2.86
CA ILE A 366 -23.20 -13.49 2.43
C ILE A 366 -22.27 -12.73 1.47
N GLU A 367 -22.83 -11.95 0.54
CA GLU A 367 -22.06 -11.19 -0.44
C GLU A 367 -21.23 -10.10 0.23
N ALA A 368 -21.79 -9.42 1.24
CA ALA A 368 -21.07 -8.43 2.03
C ALA A 368 -19.87 -9.07 2.79
N ILE A 369 -20.08 -10.23 3.43
CA ILE A 369 -19.02 -10.98 4.10
C ILE A 369 -17.93 -11.41 3.10
N GLN A 370 -18.33 -11.89 1.92
CA GLN A 370 -17.41 -12.30 0.86
C GLN A 370 -16.56 -11.12 0.35
N ILE A 371 -17.17 -9.96 0.10
CA ILE A 371 -16.45 -8.74 -0.31
C ILE A 371 -15.45 -8.34 0.78
N SER A 372 -15.84 -8.41 2.05
CA SER A 372 -14.95 -8.15 3.19
C SER A 372 -13.75 -9.11 3.23
N CYS A 373 -14.00 -10.41 3.11
CA CYS A 373 -12.96 -11.43 3.10
C CYS A 373 -11.99 -11.25 1.92
N VAL A 374 -12.50 -10.97 0.73
CA VAL A 374 -11.68 -10.70 -0.47
C VAL A 374 -10.81 -9.45 -0.28
N THR A 375 -11.37 -8.40 0.32
CA THR A 375 -10.64 -7.15 0.57
C THR A 375 -9.51 -7.36 1.56
N ILE A 376 -9.77 -8.03 2.68
CA ILE A 376 -8.75 -8.38 3.70
C ILE A 376 -7.70 -9.34 3.12
N PHE A 377 -8.12 -10.31 2.30
CA PHE A 377 -7.20 -11.24 1.63
C PHE A 377 -6.22 -10.49 0.74
N PHE A 378 -6.69 -9.64 -0.16
CA PHE A 378 -5.81 -8.88 -1.05
C PHE A 378 -4.94 -7.88 -0.29
N ALA A 379 -5.51 -7.17 0.71
CA ALA A 379 -4.74 -6.28 1.58
C ALA A 379 -3.54 -6.99 2.23
N SER A 380 -3.74 -8.22 2.71
CA SER A 380 -2.72 -8.98 3.46
C SER A 380 -1.78 -9.82 2.58
N ILE A 381 -2.27 -10.45 1.50
CA ILE A 381 -1.44 -11.27 0.60
C ILE A 381 -0.36 -10.44 -0.11
N PHE A 382 -0.63 -9.17 -0.40
CA PHE A 382 0.38 -8.29 -0.96
C PHE A 382 1.48 -7.96 0.05
N GLN A 383 1.18 -7.82 1.35
CA GLN A 383 2.21 -7.69 2.38
C GLN A 383 3.04 -8.96 2.53
N PHE A 384 2.40 -10.13 2.48
CA PHE A 384 3.11 -11.40 2.45
C PHE A 384 3.98 -11.55 1.19
N SER A 385 3.52 -11.04 0.04
CA SER A 385 4.29 -11.01 -1.20
C SER A 385 5.48 -10.06 -1.11
N ILE A 386 5.39 -8.94 -0.38
CA ILE A 386 6.54 -8.05 -0.09
C ILE A 386 7.62 -8.81 0.68
N TRP A 387 7.20 -9.60 1.68
CA TRP A 387 8.13 -10.43 2.45
C TRP A 387 8.82 -11.49 1.59
N ILE A 388 8.08 -12.20 0.74
CA ILE A 388 8.66 -13.15 -0.22
C ILE A 388 9.61 -12.43 -1.18
N ALA A 389 9.24 -11.24 -1.67
CA ALA A 389 10.07 -10.43 -2.56
C ALA A 389 11.40 -10.03 -1.89
N ALA A 390 11.37 -9.72 -0.59
CA ALA A 390 12.56 -9.38 0.19
C ALA A 390 13.45 -10.62 0.43
N LEU A 391 12.87 -11.79 0.67
CA LEU A 391 13.63 -13.03 0.85
C LEU A 391 14.46 -13.45 -0.38
N PHE A 392 14.04 -13.09 -1.60
CA PHE A 392 14.85 -13.36 -2.80
C PHE A 392 16.21 -12.66 -2.79
N HIS A 393 16.33 -11.51 -2.13
CA HIS A 393 17.58 -10.75 -1.99
C HIS A 393 17.83 -10.42 -0.51
N GLU A 394 17.82 -11.47 0.33
CA GLU A 394 17.80 -11.33 1.79
C GLU A 394 19.04 -10.63 2.38
N VAL A 395 20.18 -10.65 1.67
CA VAL A 395 21.41 -10.00 2.13
C VAL A 395 21.31 -8.48 2.05
N GLU A 396 20.66 -7.96 1.00
CA GLU A 396 20.55 -6.52 0.74
C GLU A 396 19.29 -5.89 1.35
N THR A 397 18.19 -6.64 1.38
CA THR A 397 16.86 -6.09 1.68
C THR A 397 16.35 -6.38 3.09
N LEU A 398 16.96 -7.35 3.80
CA LEU A 398 16.53 -7.78 5.12
C LEU A 398 17.66 -7.75 6.16
N HIS A 399 17.27 -7.42 7.39
CA HIS A 399 18.13 -7.59 8.57
C HIS A 399 18.48 -9.07 8.80
N PRO A 400 19.68 -9.38 9.34
CA PRO A 400 20.15 -10.76 9.56
C PRO A 400 19.21 -11.64 10.37
N PHE A 401 18.43 -11.06 11.29
CA PHE A 401 17.49 -11.81 12.15
C PHE A 401 16.27 -12.37 11.40
N ALA A 402 15.95 -11.79 10.24
CA ALA A 402 14.75 -12.09 9.46
C ALA A 402 15.04 -13.02 8.25
N ARG A 403 16.32 -13.22 7.90
CA ARG A 403 16.80 -14.09 6.82
C ARG A 403 16.42 -15.55 7.02
N TYR A 404 16.57 -16.39 5.99
CA TYR A 404 16.35 -17.84 6.12
C TYR A 404 17.18 -18.42 7.28
N GLY A 405 16.51 -19.16 8.18
CA GLY A 405 17.13 -19.70 9.40
C GLY A 405 17.34 -18.67 10.53
N GLY A 406 16.96 -17.41 10.32
CA GLY A 406 17.00 -16.35 11.33
C GLY A 406 15.98 -16.57 12.46
N LYS A 407 16.28 -16.02 13.65
CA LYS A 407 15.46 -16.18 14.86
C LYS A 407 14.02 -15.69 14.68
N GLU A 408 13.82 -14.65 13.88
CA GLU A 408 12.51 -14.02 13.68
C GLU A 408 11.85 -14.44 12.35
N HIS A 409 12.52 -15.24 11.52
CA HIS A 409 12.00 -15.64 10.19
C HIS A 409 10.66 -16.39 10.28
N ALA A 410 10.60 -17.45 11.09
CA ALA A 410 9.39 -18.24 11.26
C ALA A 410 8.25 -17.43 11.90
N PHE A 411 8.58 -16.51 12.80
CA PHE A 411 7.61 -15.63 13.43
C PHE A 411 7.03 -14.61 12.44
N MET A 412 7.89 -13.99 11.62
CA MET A 412 7.45 -13.07 10.57
C MET A 412 6.60 -13.79 9.51
N PHE A 413 7.00 -14.98 9.09
CA PHE A 413 6.21 -15.81 8.17
C PHE A 413 4.81 -16.09 8.72
N ALA A 414 4.71 -16.56 9.97
CA ALA A 414 3.42 -16.84 10.60
C ALA A 414 2.57 -15.58 10.80
N LYS A 415 3.20 -14.45 11.14
CA LYS A 415 2.52 -13.16 11.32
C LYS A 415 1.89 -12.67 10.02
N LEU A 416 2.63 -12.74 8.91
CA LEU A 416 2.16 -12.27 7.60
C LEU A 416 1.20 -13.25 6.91
N SER A 417 1.23 -14.54 7.24
CA SER A 417 0.34 -15.55 6.66
C SER A 417 -1.00 -15.70 7.40
N LEU A 418 -1.11 -15.20 8.63
CA LEU A 418 -2.32 -15.36 9.45
C LEU A 418 -3.58 -14.78 8.77
N TYR A 419 -3.56 -13.50 8.39
CA TYR A 419 -4.72 -12.86 7.74
C TYR A 419 -5.09 -13.51 6.41
N PRO A 420 -4.16 -13.72 5.44
CA PRO A 420 -4.50 -14.35 4.17
C PRO A 420 -5.12 -15.74 4.33
N CYS A 421 -4.57 -16.55 5.23
CA CYS A 421 -5.09 -17.90 5.49
C CYS A 421 -6.49 -17.86 6.12
N VAL A 422 -6.69 -16.99 7.10
CA VAL A 422 -7.97 -16.89 7.81
C VAL A 422 -9.06 -16.30 6.91
N SER A 423 -8.77 -15.23 6.17
CA SER A 423 -9.74 -14.63 5.24
C SER A 423 -10.14 -15.60 4.12
N LEU A 424 -9.18 -16.38 3.60
CA LEU A 424 -9.46 -17.42 2.62
C LEU A 424 -10.30 -18.57 3.22
N ALA A 425 -9.98 -19.00 4.45
CA ALA A 425 -10.74 -20.03 5.13
C ALA A 425 -12.18 -19.60 5.39
N VAL A 426 -12.41 -18.37 5.89
CA VAL A 426 -13.75 -17.83 6.11
C VAL A 426 -14.50 -17.71 4.78
N PHE A 427 -13.86 -17.22 3.71
CA PHE A 427 -14.48 -17.18 2.38
C PHE A 427 -14.93 -18.57 1.92
N CYS A 428 -14.05 -19.58 1.98
CA CYS A 428 -14.40 -20.95 1.63
C CYS A 428 -15.53 -21.51 2.50
N LEU A 429 -15.53 -21.22 3.80
CA LEU A 429 -16.59 -21.62 4.72
C LEU A 429 -17.92 -20.94 4.38
N THR A 430 -17.93 -19.67 3.99
CA THR A 430 -19.16 -19.00 3.55
C THR A 430 -19.78 -19.63 2.30
N CYS A 431 -18.95 -20.14 1.39
CA CYS A 431 -19.41 -20.85 0.19
C CYS A 431 -20.02 -22.22 0.51
N VAL A 432 -19.57 -22.88 1.58
CA VAL A 432 -20.01 -24.25 1.95
C VAL A 432 -21.15 -24.22 2.98
N MET A 433 -21.10 -23.31 3.94
CA MET A 433 -22.00 -23.24 5.10
C MET A 433 -22.62 -21.84 5.21
N SER A 434 -23.64 -21.57 4.40
CA SER A 434 -24.31 -20.26 4.36
C SER A 434 -24.95 -19.88 5.70
N GLU A 435 -25.55 -20.84 6.41
CA GLU A 435 -26.31 -20.62 7.66
C GLU A 435 -25.45 -20.19 8.86
N LEU A 436 -24.16 -20.54 8.88
CA LEU A 436 -23.24 -20.21 9.98
C LEU A 436 -22.23 -19.11 9.61
N SER A 437 -22.28 -18.60 8.39
CA SER A 437 -21.29 -17.67 7.83
C SER A 437 -21.06 -16.43 8.70
N THR A 438 -22.13 -15.86 9.24
CA THR A 438 -22.15 -14.66 10.08
C THR A 438 -21.48 -14.90 11.43
N THR A 439 -21.87 -15.99 12.08
CA THR A 439 -21.30 -16.41 13.37
C THR A 439 -19.81 -16.70 13.21
N ILE A 440 -19.41 -17.37 12.13
CA ILE A 440 -18.01 -17.65 11.81
C ILE A 440 -17.24 -16.34 11.59
N PHE A 441 -17.81 -15.40 10.85
CA PHE A 441 -17.16 -14.11 10.56
C PHE A 441 -16.94 -13.28 11.84
N HIS A 442 -17.97 -13.10 12.67
CA HIS A 442 -17.85 -12.37 13.94
C HIS A 442 -16.91 -13.08 14.93
N LEU A 443 -17.00 -14.40 15.04
CA LEU A 443 -16.10 -15.18 15.89
C LEU A 443 -14.65 -15.02 15.43
N THR A 444 -14.42 -15.00 14.12
CA THR A 444 -13.09 -14.80 13.53
C THR A 444 -12.53 -13.42 13.88
N GLN A 445 -13.33 -12.36 13.79
CA GLN A 445 -12.88 -11.01 14.20
C GLN A 445 -12.49 -10.95 15.68
N ILE A 446 -13.14 -11.74 16.54
CA ILE A 446 -12.78 -11.83 17.97
C ILE A 446 -11.55 -12.69 18.20
N ILE A 447 -11.40 -13.82 17.49
CA ILE A 447 -10.29 -14.77 17.69
C ILE A 447 -8.96 -14.24 17.19
N ILE A 448 -8.93 -13.57 16.03
CA ILE A 448 -7.68 -13.12 15.40
C ILE A 448 -6.80 -12.25 16.33
N PRO A 449 -7.33 -11.24 17.05
CA PRO A 449 -6.54 -10.43 17.97
C PRO A 449 -5.83 -11.27 19.05
N PHE A 450 -6.55 -12.24 19.63
CA PHE A 450 -5.94 -13.17 20.59
C PHE A 450 -4.87 -14.02 19.91
N ALA A 451 -5.14 -14.53 18.70
CA ALA A 451 -4.17 -15.31 17.94
C ALA A 451 -2.86 -14.52 17.69
N PHE A 452 -2.93 -13.21 17.42
CA PHE A 452 -1.74 -12.35 17.30
C PHE A 452 -0.97 -12.20 18.61
N LEU A 453 -1.64 -12.08 19.76
CA LEU A 453 -1.00 -11.95 21.07
C LEU A 453 -0.21 -13.21 21.45
N VAL A 454 -0.79 -14.39 21.20
CA VAL A 454 -0.15 -15.68 21.53
C VAL A 454 0.64 -16.29 20.38
N LEU A 455 0.72 -15.61 19.23
CA LEU A 455 1.38 -16.10 18.00
C LEU A 455 2.81 -16.57 18.25
N ARG A 456 3.57 -15.83 19.07
CA ARG A 456 4.97 -16.16 19.36
C ARG A 456 5.10 -17.47 20.14
N ILE A 457 4.14 -17.77 21.02
CA ILE A 457 4.10 -19.02 21.78
C ILE A 457 3.76 -20.17 20.83
N PHE A 458 2.72 -20.02 20.00
CA PHE A 458 2.33 -21.03 19.02
C PHE A 458 3.43 -21.36 18.03
N VAL A 459 4.14 -20.35 17.50
CA VAL A 459 5.27 -20.58 16.58
C VAL A 459 6.39 -21.37 17.25
N ARG A 460 6.74 -21.05 18.51
CA ARG A 460 7.78 -21.80 19.24
C ARG A 460 7.37 -23.24 19.50
N ILE A 461 6.15 -23.47 19.97
CA ILE A 461 5.62 -24.82 20.22
C ILE A 461 5.58 -25.60 18.89
N GLY A 462 5.09 -24.98 17.82
CA GLY A 462 5.03 -25.60 16.49
C GLY A 462 6.40 -25.99 15.95
N LEU A 463 7.41 -25.12 16.08
CA LEU A 463 8.79 -25.42 15.71
C LEU A 463 9.38 -26.56 16.56
N MET A 464 9.13 -26.58 17.87
CA MET A 464 9.57 -27.67 18.74
C MET A 464 8.95 -29.00 18.34
N MET A 465 7.65 -29.03 18.08
CA MET A 465 6.94 -30.23 17.64
C MET A 465 7.43 -30.71 16.27
N LEU A 466 7.63 -29.80 15.31
CA LEU A 466 8.15 -30.14 13.99
C LEU A 466 9.57 -30.71 14.08
N ASN A 467 10.44 -30.10 14.88
CA ASN A 467 11.80 -30.60 15.10
C ASN A 467 11.80 -31.97 15.80
N TYR A 468 10.89 -32.18 16.77
CA TYR A 468 10.72 -33.47 17.42
C TYR A 468 10.26 -34.55 16.42
N ILE A 469 9.27 -34.26 15.58
CA ILE A 469 8.79 -35.18 14.54
C ILE A 469 9.88 -35.46 13.50
N MET A 470 10.62 -34.44 13.03
CA MET A 470 11.74 -34.62 12.11
C MET A 470 12.88 -35.43 12.75
N SER A 471 13.14 -35.25 14.04
CA SER A 471 14.12 -36.06 14.79
C SER A 471 13.68 -37.52 14.88
N LEU A 472 12.40 -37.78 15.14
CA LEU A 472 11.81 -39.12 15.13
C LEU A 472 11.91 -39.78 13.75
N ALA A 473 11.59 -39.05 12.68
CA ALA A 473 11.68 -39.54 11.31
C ALA A 473 13.15 -39.83 10.91
N ARG A 474 14.09 -38.95 11.29
CA ARG A 474 15.52 -39.15 11.03
C ARG A 474 16.10 -40.32 11.84
N SER A 475 15.69 -40.47 13.10
CA SER A 475 16.05 -41.63 13.92
C SER A 475 15.54 -42.94 13.31
N LYS A 476 14.33 -42.95 12.74
CA LYS A 476 13.78 -44.13 12.07
C LYS A 476 14.49 -44.45 10.75
N SER A 477 14.90 -43.42 10.00
CA SER A 477 15.71 -43.57 8.77
C SER A 477 17.09 -44.15 9.06
N ASN A 478 17.77 -43.66 10.10
CA ASN A 478 19.10 -44.16 10.48
C ASN A 478 19.05 -45.62 10.96
N VAL A 479 18.00 -46.01 11.68
CA VAL A 479 17.81 -47.41 12.10
C VAL A 479 17.55 -48.32 10.90
N LEU A 480 16.80 -47.86 9.89
CA LEU A 480 16.58 -48.61 8.65
C LEU A 480 17.87 -48.75 7.81
N GLU A 481 18.72 -47.71 7.73
CA GLU A 481 20.03 -47.78 7.08
C GLU A 481 21.00 -48.70 7.84
N GLU A 482 20.99 -48.70 9.18
CA GLU A 482 21.78 -49.62 10.01
C GLU A 482 21.29 -51.07 9.88
N GLU A 483 19.98 -51.31 9.80
CA GLU A 483 19.42 -52.65 9.55
C GLU A 483 19.74 -53.15 8.12
N GLU A 484 19.66 -52.30 7.09
CA GLU A 484 20.10 -52.66 5.72
C GLU A 484 21.61 -52.94 5.66
N ALA A 485 22.44 -52.13 6.33
CA ALA A 485 23.88 -52.35 6.40
C ALA A 485 24.24 -53.63 7.18
N ALA A 486 23.49 -53.96 8.23
CA ALA A 486 23.64 -55.21 8.99
C ALA A 486 23.15 -56.44 8.22
N CYS A 487 22.15 -56.30 7.33
CA CYS A 487 21.72 -57.38 6.44
C CYS A 487 22.70 -57.65 5.27
N LEU A 488 23.61 -56.72 4.97
CA LEU A 488 24.62 -56.83 3.90
C LEU A 488 25.98 -57.38 4.38
N SER A 489 26.12 -57.77 5.65
CA SER A 489 27.30 -58.49 6.17
C SER A 489 26.85 -59.53 7.20
N PRO A 490 27.01 -60.86 6.98
CA PRO A 490 28.30 -61.48 6.70
C PRO A 490 28.27 -62.66 5.69
N ALA A 491 29.16 -62.63 4.70
CA ALA A 491 29.73 -63.85 4.10
C ALA A 491 31.24 -63.62 3.93
N ASP A 492 32.03 -64.64 4.28
CA ASP A 492 33.49 -64.76 4.11
C ASP A 492 34.37 -64.31 5.27
N VAL A 493 34.28 -65.06 6.38
CA VAL A 493 35.47 -65.47 7.14
C VAL A 493 35.46 -66.99 7.26
N LEU A 494 35.89 -67.68 6.20
CA LEU A 494 36.37 -69.06 6.22
C LEU A 494 37.08 -69.38 4.88
N SER A 495 38.37 -69.05 4.82
CA SER A 495 39.38 -69.75 4.01
C SER A 495 40.79 -69.39 4.50
#